data_AF-A0A7C7Q099-F1
#
_entry.id   AF-A0A7C7Q099-F1
#
_cell.length_a   1.000
_cell.length_b   1.000
_cell.length_c   1.000
_cell.angle_alpha   90.00
_cell.angle_beta   90.00
_cell.angle_gamma   90.00
#
_symmetry.space_group_name_H-M   'P 1'
#
loop_
_entity.id
_entity.type
_entity.pdbx_description
1 polymer ?
#
loop_
_entity_poly.entity_id
_entity_poly.type
_entity_poly.pdbx_seq_one_letter_code
_entity_poly.pdbx_strand_id
1 'polypeptide(L)' 'MITLDEKIISQAIIDSYFEKLKNALDCDIAIVGGGPTGLTAAYYLSKQGFKVVLLEKKISVGGGMWAG' A
#
# COMPACT_ATOMS: atom_id res chain seq x y z
N MET A 1 22.44 21.15 -9.81
CA MET A 1 22.38 20.44 -8.50
C MET A 1 20.97 20.64 -7.99
N ILE A 2 20.13 19.61 -7.98
CA ILE A 2 18.77 19.73 -7.42
C ILE A 2 18.98 19.92 -5.91
N THR A 3 18.83 21.16 -5.46
CA THR A 3 18.86 21.48 -4.02
C THR A 3 17.65 20.81 -3.39
N LEU A 4 17.86 20.05 -2.31
CA LEU A 4 16.76 19.52 -1.51
C LEU A 4 16.00 20.70 -0.91
N ASP A 5 14.89 21.06 -1.53
CA ASP A 5 13.97 22.10 -1.06
C ASP A 5 12.80 21.44 -0.32
N GLU A 6 12.52 21.89 0.89
CA GLU A 6 11.49 21.31 1.77
C GLU A 6 10.10 21.34 1.14
N LYS A 7 9.76 22.37 0.34
CA LYS A 7 8.47 22.47 -0.34
C LYS A 7 8.38 21.45 -1.46
N ILE A 8 9.46 21.26 -2.22
CA ILE A 8 9.50 20.25 -3.30
C ILE A 8 9.29 18.85 -2.71
N ILE A 9 9.97 18.52 -1.61
CA ILE A 9 9.84 17.22 -0.93
C ILE A 9 8.42 17.00 -0.43
N SER A 10 7.86 18.01 0.26
CA SER A 10 6.50 17.93 0.82
C SER A 10 5.45 17.74 -0.28
N GLN A 11 5.58 18.49 -1.38
CA GLN A 11 4.70 18.39 -2.53
C GLN A 11 4.77 16.99 -3.16
N ALA A 12 5.97 16.43 -3.34
CA ALA A 12 6.15 15.10 -3.90
C ALA A 12 5.54 13.98 -3.04
N ILE A 13 5.62 14.09 -1.70
CA ILE A 13 4.98 13.13 -0.78
C ILE A 13 3.46 13.19 -0.91
N ILE A 14 2.88 14.39 -0.92
CA ILE A 14 1.44 14.60 -1.03
C ILE A 14 0.95 14.04 -2.37
N ASP A 15 1.57 14.44 -3.47
CA ASP A 15 1.13 14.05 -4.81
C ASP A 15 1.23 12.53 -5.00
N SER A 16 2.36 11.92 -4.61
CA SER A 16 2.53 10.47 -4.73
C SER A 16 1.53 9.68 -3.90
N TYR A 17 1.19 10.16 -2.69
CA TYR A 17 0.19 9.51 -1.85
C TYR A 17 -1.23 9.64 -2.42
N PHE A 18 -1.64 10.84 -2.85
CA PHE A 18 -2.97 11.05 -3.40
C PHE A 18 -3.18 10.32 -4.73
N GLU A 19 -2.16 10.25 -5.59
CA GLU A 19 -2.24 9.45 -6.80
C GLU A 19 -2.35 7.95 -6.49
N LYS A 20 -1.58 7.44 -5.52
CA LYS A 20 -1.72 6.06 -5.05
C LYS A 20 -3.13 5.79 -4.49
N LEU A 21 -3.67 6.72 -3.71
CA LEU A 21 -4.99 6.60 -3.09
C LEU A 21 -6.11 6.59 -4.15
N LYS A 22 -6.08 7.54 -5.10
CA LYS A 22 -7.04 7.58 -6.23
C LYS A 22 -6.99 6.29 -7.04
N ASN A 23 -5.78 5.82 -7.36
CA ASN A 23 -5.61 4.58 -8.11
C ASN A 23 -6.15 3.36 -7.35
N ALA A 24 -6.18 3.38 -6.02
CA ALA A 24 -6.73 2.29 -5.21
C ALA A 24 -8.27 2.27 -5.13
N LEU A 25 -8.96 3.34 -5.54
CA LEU A 25 -10.44 3.39 -5.51
C LEU A 25 -11.10 2.45 -6.51
N ASP A 26 -10.40 2.17 -7.61
CA ASP A 26 -10.82 1.22 -8.63
C ASP A 26 -9.93 -0.02 -8.51
N CYS A 27 -10.44 -1.13 -8.02
CA CYS A 27 -9.65 -2.36 -7.87
C CYS A 27 -10.52 -3.59 -8.10
N ASP A 28 -9.92 -4.66 -8.58
CA ASP A 28 -10.63 -5.93 -8.75
C ASP A 28 -10.90 -6.58 -7.40
N ILE A 29 -9.95 -6.43 -6.46
CA ILE A 29 -9.97 -7.11 -5.17
C ILE A 29 -9.43 -6.20 -4.06
N ALA A 30 -10.25 -6.00 -3.03
CA ALA A 30 -9.86 -5.33 -1.78
C ALA A 30 -9.68 -6.37 -0.66
N ILE A 31 -8.48 -6.40 -0.07
CA ILE A 31 -8.13 -7.28 1.06
C ILE A 31 -8.03 -6.44 2.33
N VAL A 32 -8.78 -6.84 3.36
CA VAL A 32 -8.76 -6.18 4.67
C VAL A 32 -7.97 -7.02 5.67
N GLY A 33 -6.84 -6.49 6.13
CA GLY A 33 -5.90 -7.12 7.05
C GLY A 33 -4.60 -7.55 6.37
N GLY A 34 -3.49 -6.97 6.82
CA GLY A 34 -2.12 -7.27 6.38
C GLY A 34 -1.45 -8.40 7.16
N GLY A 35 -2.21 -9.40 7.61
CA GLY A 35 -1.68 -10.60 8.27
C GLY A 35 -1.09 -11.62 7.29
N PRO A 36 -0.61 -12.78 7.76
CA PRO A 36 0.01 -13.81 6.91
C PRO A 36 -0.92 -14.27 5.79
N THR A 37 -2.19 -14.50 6.11
CA THR A 37 -3.22 -14.92 5.15
C THR A 37 -3.53 -13.84 4.12
N GLY A 38 -3.70 -12.58 4.57
CA GLY A 38 -3.98 -11.44 3.69
C GLY A 38 -2.83 -11.12 2.73
N LEU A 39 -1.59 -11.15 3.23
CA LEU A 39 -0.38 -10.96 2.41
C LEU A 39 -0.21 -12.09 1.39
N THR A 40 -0.45 -13.34 1.80
CA THR A 40 -0.36 -14.49 0.89
C THR A 40 -1.43 -14.42 -0.21
N ALA A 41 -2.67 -14.08 0.15
CA ALA A 41 -3.74 -13.88 -0.82
C ALA A 41 -3.40 -12.75 -1.80
N ALA A 42 -2.93 -11.60 -1.30
CA ALA A 42 -2.53 -10.47 -2.13
C ALA A 42 -1.42 -10.84 -3.12
N TYR A 43 -0.43 -11.63 -2.67
CA TYR A 43 0.66 -12.10 -3.51
C TYR A 43 0.15 -12.95 -4.68
N TYR A 44 -0.66 -13.98 -4.41
CA TYR A 44 -1.12 -14.87 -5.47
C TYR A 44 -2.09 -14.18 -6.44
N LEU A 45 -3.00 -13.34 -5.92
CA LEU A 45 -3.98 -12.63 -6.75
C LEU A 45 -3.31 -11.58 -7.65
N SER A 46 -2.37 -10.80 -7.12
CA SER A 46 -1.60 -9.84 -7.94
C SER A 46 -0.76 -10.55 -9.01
N LYS A 47 -0.21 -11.73 -8.70
CA LYS A 47 0.53 -12.56 -9.67
C LYS A 47 -0.35 -13.09 -10.81
N GLN A 48 -1.66 -13.21 -10.61
CA GLN A 48 -2.62 -13.55 -11.66
C GLN A 48 -3.08 -12.33 -12.48
N GLY A 49 -2.55 -11.14 -12.19
CA GLY A 49 -2.84 -9.92 -12.95
C GLY A 49 -4.00 -9.08 -12.40
N PHE A 50 -4.60 -9.47 -11.27
CA PHE A 50 -5.63 -8.65 -10.62
C PHE A 50 -5.03 -7.39 -9.99
N LYS A 51 -5.76 -6.28 -10.08
CA LYS A 51 -5.49 -5.05 -9.35
C LYS A 51 -5.94 -5.23 -7.89
N VAL A 52 -4.98 -5.60 -7.04
CA VAL A 52 -5.22 -5.88 -5.62
C VAL A 52 -4.86 -4.68 -4.76
N VAL A 53 -5.78 -4.30 -3.86
CA VAL A 53 -5.56 -3.31 -2.80
C VAL A 53 -5.58 -4.02 -1.45
N LEU A 54 -4.51 -3.87 -0.67
CA LEU A 54 -4.41 -4.40 0.69
C LEU A 54 -4.49 -3.26 1.71
N LEU A 55 -5.45 -3.35 2.61
CA LEU A 55 -5.72 -2.37 3.66
C LEU A 55 -5.34 -2.94 5.02
N GLU A 56 -4.46 -2.26 5.75
CA GLU A 56 -4.07 -2.62 7.11
C GLU A 56 -4.30 -1.41 8.03
N LYS A 57 -4.79 -1.66 9.23
CA LYS A 57 -5.08 -0.62 10.23
C LYS A 57 -3.80 -0.06 10.84
N LYS A 58 -2.79 -0.91 11.04
CA LYS A 58 -1.50 -0.54 11.62
C LYS A 58 -0.54 0.00 10.54
N ILE A 59 0.44 0.79 10.96
CA ILE A 59 1.53 1.25 10.08
C ILE A 59 2.37 0.06 9.59
N SER A 60 2.52 -0.97 10.44
CA SER A 60 3.26 -2.19 10.11
C SER A 60 2.31 -3.31 9.66
N VAL A 61 2.66 -3.94 8.54
CA VAL A 61 2.04 -5.21 8.09
C VAL A 61 2.60 -6.40 8.89
N GLY A 62 1.98 -7.57 8.77
CA GLY A 62 2.42 -8.83 9.38
C GLY A 62 1.40 -9.43 10.36
N GLY A 63 0.45 -8.64 10.86
CA GLY A 63 -0.57 -9.12 11.80
C GLY A 63 0.05 -9.80 13.02
N GLY A 64 -0.32 -11.07 13.27
CA GLY A 64 0.21 -11.87 14.37
C GLY A 64 1.61 -12.48 14.14
N MET A 65 2.26 -12.25 13.00
CA MET A 65 3.57 -12.86 12.68
C MET A 65 4.74 -12.30 13.49
N TRP A 66 4.62 -11.08 14.00
CA TRP A 66 5.72 -10.41 14.70
C TRP A 66 6.12 -11.08 16.02
N ALA A 67 5.29 -12.00 16.54
CA ALA A 67 5.56 -12.75 17.77
C ALA A 67 6.08 -11.85 18.91
N GLY A 68 5.34 -10.79 19.25
CA GLY A 68 5.73 -9.82 20.28
C GLY A 68 6.71 -8.79 19.76
#